data_AF-A0A353RBT8-F1
#
_entry.id   AF-A0A353RBT8-F1
#
_cell.length_a   1.000
_cell.length_b   1.000
_cell.length_c   1.000
_cell.angle_alpha   90.00
_cell.angle_beta   90.00
_cell.angle_gamma   90.00
#
_symmetry.space_group_name_H-M   'P 1'
#
loop_
_entity.id
_entity.type
_entity.pdbx_description
1 polymer ?
#
loop_
_entity_poly.entity_id
_entity_poly.type
_entity_poly.pdbx_seq_one_letter_code
_entity_poly.pdbx_strand_id
1 'polypeptide(L)'
;EYFDFLIDQGCKFAWMFTYMPIGVDAVTDLIATADQRKFMYDQIRKFRGTKPIFTMDFWNDGEYVNGCIAGGRCYLHINANGDIEPCAFIHYADSNIKDKTLLEAYRSPLFMQYRRNQPFNSNQLRPCPLLDNPGR
;
A
#
# COMPACT_ATOMS: atom_id res chain seq x y z
N GLU A 1 0.43 17.99 18.45
CA GLU A 1 1.30 18.94 17.71
C GLU A 1 1.22 18.74 16.20
N TYR A 2 1.82 17.72 15.58
CA TYR A 2 1.83 17.59 14.10
C TYR A 2 0.44 17.64 13.44
N PHE A 3 -0.53 16.84 13.93
CA PHE A 3 -1.89 16.87 13.39
C PHE A 3 -2.63 18.18 13.70
N ASP A 4 -2.32 18.84 14.82
CA ASP A 4 -2.91 20.13 15.16
C ASP A 4 -2.43 21.20 14.17
N PHE A 5 -1.14 21.21 13.89
CA PHE A 5 -0.56 22.06 12.85
C PHE A 5 -1.23 21.82 11.48
N LEU A 6 -1.42 20.57 11.05
CA LEU A 6 -2.12 20.27 9.79
C LEU A 6 -3.55 20.82 9.77
N ILE A 7 -4.27 20.69 10.89
CA ILE A 7 -5.64 21.23 11.03
C ILE A 7 -5.63 22.76 10.93
N ASP A 8 -4.68 23.43 11.57
CA ASP A 8 -4.52 24.88 11.52
C ASP A 8 -4.18 25.37 10.11
N GLN A 9 -3.44 24.57 9.33
CA GLN A 9 -3.21 24.82 7.89
C GLN A 9 -4.43 24.51 7.01
N GLY A 10 -5.54 24.04 7.59
CA GLY A 10 -6.77 23.74 6.88
C GLY A 10 -6.82 22.37 6.22
N CYS A 11 -5.84 21.48 6.48
CA CYS A 11 -5.84 20.12 5.93
C CYS A 11 -7.07 19.34 6.42
N LYS A 12 -7.72 18.62 5.49
CA LYS A 12 -8.92 17.81 5.77
C LYS A 12 -8.62 16.34 5.98
N PHE A 13 -7.52 15.87 5.40
CA PHE A 13 -7.05 14.51 5.56
C PHE A 13 -5.53 14.47 5.62
N ALA A 14 -4.99 13.40 6.21
CA ALA A 14 -3.57 13.12 6.24
C ALA A 14 -3.35 11.65 5.88
N TRP A 15 -2.46 11.39 4.92
CA TRP A 15 -2.08 10.04 4.53
C TRP A 15 -0.72 9.70 5.12
N MET A 16 -0.69 8.68 5.98
CA MET A 16 0.50 8.18 6.63
C MET A 16 1.05 7.00 5.84
N PHE A 17 2.34 7.08 5.50
CA PHE A 17 3.09 6.02 4.88
C PHE A 17 4.18 5.57 5.85
N THR A 18 4.34 4.26 6.00
CA THR A 18 5.56 3.70 6.59
C THR A 18 6.62 3.57 5.51
N TYR A 19 7.88 3.53 5.93
CA TYR A 19 9.00 3.38 5.01
C TYR A 19 8.93 2.06 4.25
N MET A 20 8.97 2.13 2.92
CA MET A 20 9.01 0.99 2.01
C MET A 20 10.43 0.87 1.44
N PRO A 21 11.19 -0.20 1.75
CA PRO A 21 12.59 -0.35 1.33
C PRO A 21 12.67 -0.79 -0.15
N ILE A 22 12.44 0.13 -1.09
CA ILE A 22 12.51 -0.15 -2.54
C ILE A 22 13.79 0.46 -3.13
N GLY A 23 14.48 -0.30 -3.98
CA GLY A 23 15.71 0.12 -4.67
C GLY A 23 16.95 -0.64 -4.19
N VAL A 24 18.06 -0.44 -4.92
CA VAL A 24 19.33 -1.16 -4.69
C VAL A 24 19.94 -0.84 -3.34
N ASP A 25 19.85 0.43 -2.92
CA ASP A 25 20.49 0.95 -1.69
C ASP A 25 19.47 1.22 -0.58
N ALA A 26 18.36 0.49 -0.56
CA ALA A 26 17.31 0.66 0.44
C ALA A 26 17.82 0.27 1.85
N VAL A 27 17.66 1.17 2.82
CA VAL A 27 18.13 0.97 4.20
C VAL A 27 17.09 0.19 4.98
N THR A 28 17.24 -1.13 5.04
CA THR A 28 16.27 -2.04 5.66
C THR A 28 16.11 -1.83 7.18
N ASP A 29 17.11 -1.24 7.84
CA ASP A 29 17.07 -0.96 9.28
C ASP A 29 16.01 0.10 9.66
N LEU A 30 15.49 0.85 8.67
CA LEU A 30 14.42 1.83 8.86
C LEU A 30 13.01 1.25 8.70
N ILE A 31 12.88 -0.04 8.36
CA ILE A 31 11.58 -0.70 8.30
C ILE A 31 10.97 -0.72 9.70
N ALA A 32 9.72 -0.24 9.80
CA ALA A 32 9.03 -0.22 11.08
C ALA A 32 8.84 -1.63 11.64
N THR A 33 9.26 -1.83 12.89
CA THR A 33 9.02 -3.05 13.66
C THR A 33 7.52 -3.25 13.93
N ALA A 34 7.12 -4.47 14.30
CA ALA A 34 5.72 -4.78 14.64
C ALA A 34 5.18 -3.87 15.76
N ASP A 35 5.97 -3.60 16.79
CA ASP A 35 5.57 -2.74 17.92
C ASP A 35 5.42 -1.27 17.50
N GLN A 36 6.33 -0.76 16.65
CA GLN A 36 6.20 0.58 16.07
C GLN A 36 4.95 0.69 15.19
N ARG A 37 4.67 -0.34 14.39
CA ARG A 37 3.45 -0.40 13.56
C ARG A 37 2.18 -0.43 14.42
N LYS A 38 2.17 -1.23 15.50
CA LYS A 38 1.05 -1.26 16.45
C LYS A 38 0.85 0.11 17.12
N PHE A 39 1.92 0.75 17.56
CA PHE A 39 1.85 2.09 18.13
C PHE A 39 1.19 3.08 17.16
N MET A 40 1.63 3.09 15.90
CA MET A 40 1.05 3.96 14.87
C MET A 40 -0.43 3.63 14.60
N TYR A 41 -0.79 2.35 14.49
CA TYR A 41 -2.17 1.91 14.33
C TYR A 41 -3.09 2.47 15.45
N ASP A 42 -2.68 2.36 16.71
CA ASP A 42 -3.45 2.84 17.85
C ASP A 42 -3.56 4.38 17.83
N GLN A 43 -2.46 5.09 17.51
CA GLN A 43 -2.46 6.55 17.43
C GLN A 43 -3.36 7.09 16.31
N ILE A 44 -3.26 6.52 15.10
CA ILE A 44 -4.03 6.98 13.94
C ILE A 44 -5.52 6.82 14.19
N ARG A 45 -5.95 5.69 14.76
CA ARG A 45 -7.35 5.47 15.12
C ARG A 45 -7.84 6.42 16.21
N LYS A 46 -7.01 6.67 17.23
CA LYS A 46 -7.32 7.68 18.25
C LYS A 46 -7.53 9.05 17.62
N PHE A 47 -6.69 9.47 16.67
CA PHE A 47 -6.81 10.78 16.03
C PHE A 47 -8.06 10.92 15.18
N ARG A 48 -8.50 9.86 14.47
CA ARG A 48 -9.80 9.87 13.76
C ARG A 48 -10.98 10.19 14.66
N GLY A 49 -10.95 9.70 15.91
CA GLY A 49 -12.04 9.89 16.87
C GLY A 49 -11.93 11.16 17.71
N THR A 50 -10.78 11.82 17.71
CA THR A 50 -10.49 12.94 18.63
C THR A 50 -10.14 14.25 17.96
N LYS A 51 -9.83 14.24 16.65
CA LYS A 51 -9.42 15.42 15.90
C LYS A 51 -10.29 15.62 14.66
N PRO A 52 -10.57 16.87 14.25
CA PRO A 52 -11.34 17.18 13.04
C PRO A 52 -10.52 17.01 11.74
N ILE A 53 -9.79 15.90 11.61
CA ILE A 53 -9.01 15.55 10.41
C ILE A 53 -9.13 14.04 10.15
N PHE A 54 -9.33 13.67 8.89
CA PHE A 54 -9.41 12.26 8.51
C PHE A 54 -8.01 11.69 8.24
N THR A 55 -7.49 10.89 9.17
CA THR A 55 -6.19 10.23 9.00
C THR A 55 -6.37 8.90 8.26
N MET A 56 -5.47 8.57 7.33
CA MET A 56 -5.41 7.30 6.61
C MET A 56 -4.00 6.71 6.80
N ASP A 57 -3.88 5.41 6.94
CA ASP A 57 -2.61 4.69 7.05
C ASP A 57 -2.52 3.64 5.94
N PHE A 58 -1.55 3.81 5.03
CA PHE A 58 -1.38 2.96 3.86
C PHE A 58 -1.30 1.47 4.18
N TRP A 59 -0.69 1.12 5.32
CA TRP A 59 -0.41 -0.27 5.66
C TRP A 59 -1.33 -0.77 6.78
N ASN A 60 -1.53 0.02 7.83
CA ASN A 60 -2.25 -0.43 9.02
C ASN A 60 -3.78 -0.36 8.88
N ASP A 61 -4.32 0.26 7.81
CA ASP A 61 -5.75 0.25 7.51
C ASP A 61 -6.19 -0.94 6.65
N GLY A 62 -5.37 -1.99 6.52
CA GLY A 62 -5.72 -3.20 5.78
C GLY A 62 -7.07 -3.80 6.17
N GLU A 63 -7.52 -3.65 7.41
CA GLU A 63 -8.84 -4.09 7.87
C GLU A 63 -10.01 -3.33 7.23
N TYR A 64 -9.83 -2.06 6.88
CA TYR A 64 -10.87 -1.25 6.23
C TYR A 64 -11.00 -1.54 4.74
N VAL A 65 -9.94 -2.06 4.12
CA VAL A 65 -9.89 -2.31 2.68
C VAL A 65 -9.80 -3.79 2.31
N ASN A 66 -9.83 -4.70 3.30
CA ASN A 66 -9.65 -6.15 3.13
C ASN A 66 -8.28 -6.54 2.52
N GLY A 67 -7.19 -6.08 3.14
CA GLY A 67 -5.82 -6.39 2.74
C GLY A 67 -5.31 -5.56 1.55
N CYS A 68 -4.29 -6.05 0.82
CA CYS A 68 -3.70 -5.34 -0.32
C CYS A 68 -4.70 -5.06 -1.45
N ILE A 69 -4.78 -3.79 -1.89
CA ILE A 69 -5.66 -3.32 -2.98
C ILE A 69 -5.01 -3.31 -4.39
N ALA A 70 -3.79 -3.82 -4.50
CA ALA A 70 -2.98 -3.85 -5.73
C ALA A 70 -3.50 -4.85 -6.78
N GLY A 71 -2.79 -4.97 -7.90
CA GLY A 71 -3.04 -5.99 -8.92
C GLY A 71 -4.38 -5.82 -9.64
N GLY A 72 -4.82 -4.57 -9.80
CA GLY A 72 -6.08 -4.25 -10.47
C GLY A 72 -7.32 -4.46 -9.61
N ARG A 73 -7.20 -4.79 -8.30
CA ARG A 73 -8.38 -4.87 -7.41
C ARG A 73 -9.01 -3.50 -7.22
N CYS A 74 -8.20 -2.52 -6.85
CA CYS A 74 -8.63 -1.12 -6.78
C CYS A 74 -7.67 -0.18 -7.52
N TYR A 75 -6.42 -0.59 -7.75
CA TYR A 75 -5.47 0.19 -8.52
C TYR A 75 -4.39 -0.67 -9.19
N LEU A 76 -3.64 -0.03 -10.08
CA LEU A 76 -2.40 -0.47 -10.68
C LEU A 76 -1.46 0.73 -10.81
N HIS A 77 -0.20 0.49 -11.15
CA HIS A 77 0.76 1.54 -11.46
C HIS A 77 1.22 1.43 -12.92
N ILE A 78 1.28 2.54 -13.66
CA ILE A 78 1.93 2.60 -14.97
C ILE A 78 3.17 3.46 -14.82
N ASN A 79 4.35 2.87 -14.97
CA ASN A 79 5.60 3.62 -14.81
C ASN A 79 5.88 4.50 -16.05
N ALA A 80 6.94 5.32 -15.98
CA ALA A 80 7.31 6.23 -17.08
C ALA A 80 7.71 5.53 -18.39
N ASN A 81 8.09 4.24 -18.34
CA ASN A 81 8.36 3.42 -19.52
C ASN A 81 7.09 2.84 -20.15
N GLY A 82 5.95 2.95 -19.47
CA GLY A 82 4.65 2.41 -19.89
C GLY A 82 4.36 1.01 -19.33
N ASP A 83 5.22 0.47 -18.47
CA ASP A 83 5.01 -0.87 -17.91
C ASP A 83 3.85 -0.84 -16.93
N ILE A 84 2.96 -1.82 -17.06
CA ILE A 84 1.75 -1.96 -16.22
C ILE A 84 2.13 -2.86 -15.04
N GLU A 85 2.39 -2.23 -13.90
CA GLU A 85 2.82 -2.84 -12.66
C GLU A 85 1.63 -3.03 -11.70
N PRO A 86 1.60 -4.12 -10.91
CA PRO A 86 0.48 -4.38 -10.01
C PRO A 86 0.42 -3.39 -8.84
N CYS A 87 1.56 -2.80 -8.43
CA CYS A 87 1.70 -1.92 -7.27
C CYS A 87 2.81 -0.91 -7.53
N ALA A 88 2.67 0.31 -7.02
CA ALA A 88 3.70 1.35 -7.16
C ALA A 88 5.04 1.02 -6.46
N PHE A 89 5.04 0.01 -5.58
CA PHE A 89 6.23 -0.48 -4.87
C PHE A 89 6.74 -1.81 -5.43
N ILE A 90 6.18 -2.32 -6.53
CA ILE A 90 6.53 -3.62 -7.11
C ILE A 90 6.75 -3.41 -8.61
N HIS A 91 7.99 -3.06 -8.96
CA HIS A 91 8.42 -2.72 -10.32
C HIS A 91 8.69 -3.98 -11.16
N TYR A 92 7.67 -4.83 -11.29
CA TYR A 92 7.65 -5.99 -12.19
C TYR A 92 6.43 -5.89 -13.09
N ALA A 93 6.61 -6.17 -14.38
CA ALA A 93 5.54 -6.15 -15.36
C ALA A 93 5.74 -7.23 -16.42
N ASP A 94 4.63 -7.78 -16.91
CA ASP A 94 4.56 -8.67 -18.08
C ASP A 94 3.77 -8.04 -19.24
N SER A 95 3.42 -6.76 -19.08
CA SER A 95 2.49 -6.02 -19.94
C SER A 95 2.90 -4.55 -19.98
N ASN A 96 2.84 -3.94 -21.17
CA ASN A 96 3.12 -2.52 -21.38
C ASN A 96 1.93 -1.87 -22.09
N ILE A 97 1.58 -0.64 -21.69
CA ILE A 97 0.41 0.10 -22.21
C ILE A 97 0.54 0.46 -23.70
N LYS A 98 1.76 0.42 -24.26
CA LYS A 98 2.02 0.63 -25.69
C LYS A 98 1.53 -0.54 -26.54
N ASP A 99 1.51 -1.75 -25.98
CA ASP A 99 1.25 -3.00 -26.73
C ASP A 99 -0.04 -3.72 -26.30
N LYS A 100 -0.53 -3.45 -25.09
CA LYS A 100 -1.72 -4.10 -24.51
C LYS A 100 -2.69 -3.08 -23.94
N THR A 101 -3.98 -3.36 -24.08
CA THR A 101 -5.03 -2.68 -23.30
C THR A 101 -4.95 -3.05 -21.82
N LEU A 102 -5.53 -2.23 -20.95
CA LEU A 102 -5.63 -2.55 -19.52
C LEU A 102 -6.38 -3.86 -19.27
N LEU A 103 -7.42 -4.17 -20.06
CA LEU A 103 -8.18 -5.41 -19.91
C LEU A 103 -7.34 -6.65 -20.24
N GLU A 104 -6.49 -6.56 -21.25
CA GLU A 104 -5.52 -7.63 -21.56
C GLU A 104 -4.47 -7.77 -20.47
N ALA A 105 -3.96 -6.65 -19.94
CA ALA A 105 -3.04 -6.65 -18.81
C ALA A 105 -3.68 -7.27 -17.54
N TYR A 106 -4.94 -7.00 -17.24
CA TYR A 106 -5.64 -7.61 -16.11
C TYR A 106 -5.82 -9.13 -16.23
N ARG A 107 -5.78 -9.66 -17.44
CA ARG A 107 -5.88 -11.09 -17.73
C ARG A 107 -4.50 -11.76 -17.86
N SER A 108 -3.43 -10.98 -17.79
CA SER A 108 -2.06 -11.48 -17.84
C SER A 108 -1.73 -12.36 -16.61
N PRO A 109 -0.72 -13.25 -16.72
CA PRO A 109 -0.28 -14.08 -15.61
C PRO A 109 -0.02 -13.30 -14.32
N LEU A 110 0.66 -12.15 -14.38
CA LEU A 110 1.02 -11.38 -13.19
C LEU A 110 -0.22 -10.89 -12.43
N PHE A 111 -1.15 -10.21 -13.10
CA PHE A 111 -2.38 -9.72 -12.46
C PHE A 111 -3.30 -10.86 -12.01
N MET A 112 -3.35 -11.97 -12.76
CA MET A 112 -4.13 -13.14 -12.36
C MET A 112 -3.54 -13.83 -11.11
N GLN A 113 -2.23 -13.80 -10.90
CA GLN A 113 -1.63 -14.27 -9.64
C GLN A 113 -1.99 -13.37 -8.46
N TYR A 114 -2.02 -12.04 -8.64
CA TYR A 114 -2.54 -11.13 -7.61
C TYR A 114 -3.99 -11.45 -7.25
N ARG A 115 -4.86 -11.62 -8.26
CA ARG A 115 -6.27 -11.94 -8.04
C ARG A 115 -6.46 -13.25 -7.27
N ARG A 116 -5.68 -14.29 -7.57
CA ARG A 116 -5.79 -15.62 -6.92
C ARG A 116 -5.34 -15.60 -5.47
N ASN A 117 -4.34 -14.79 -5.16
CA ASN A 117 -3.73 -14.74 -3.84
C ASN A 117 -4.33 -13.67 -2.93
N GLN A 118 -5.34 -12.90 -3.38
CA GLN A 118 -6.00 -11.92 -2.53
C GLN A 118 -7.12 -12.53 -1.67
N PRO A 119 -7.22 -12.18 -0.37
CA PRO A 119 -6.21 -11.44 0.40
C PRO A 119 -4.96 -12.32 0.65
N PHE A 120 -3.77 -11.71 0.56
CA PHE A 120 -2.48 -12.42 0.69
C PHE A 120 -2.23 -13.01 2.08
N ASN A 121 -2.96 -12.52 3.09
CA ASN A 121 -2.93 -13.01 4.45
C ASN A 121 -4.33 -12.90 5.07
N SER A 122 -4.72 -13.86 5.90
CA SER A 122 -5.94 -13.79 6.69
C SER A 122 -5.86 -12.72 7.79
N ASN A 123 -4.66 -12.42 8.28
CA ASN A 123 -4.40 -11.27 9.13
C ASN A 123 -4.27 -10.02 8.25
N GLN A 124 -5.29 -9.16 8.28
CA GLN A 124 -5.34 -7.93 7.50
C GLN A 124 -4.35 -6.84 7.96
N LEU A 125 -3.66 -7.03 9.10
CA LEU A 125 -2.50 -6.23 9.50
C LEU A 125 -1.20 -6.70 8.83
N ARG A 126 -1.25 -7.77 8.04
CA ARG A 126 -0.17 -8.28 7.18
C ARG A 126 -0.55 -8.19 5.69
N PRO A 127 -1.03 -7.03 5.20
CA PRO A 127 -1.65 -6.95 3.89
C PRO A 127 -0.65 -7.09 2.74
N CYS A 128 0.60 -6.66 2.92
CA CYS A 128 1.54 -6.46 1.83
C CYS A 128 2.15 -7.79 1.34
N PRO A 129 1.99 -8.17 0.06
CA PRO A 129 2.63 -9.39 -0.46
C PRO A 129 4.15 -9.31 -0.45
N LEU A 130 4.73 -8.11 -0.57
CA LEU A 130 6.19 -7.93 -0.63
C LEU A 130 6.87 -8.12 0.72
N LEU A 131 6.31 -7.54 1.79
CA LEU A 131 7.01 -7.41 3.08
C LEU A 131 6.43 -8.29 4.19
N ASP A 132 5.12 -8.55 4.17
CA ASP A 132 4.48 -9.29 5.26
C ASP A 132 4.42 -10.80 5.02
N ASN A 133 4.66 -11.28 3.80
CA ASN A 133 4.35 -12.65 3.36
C ASN A 133 5.53 -13.36 2.67
N PRO A 134 6.70 -13.50 3.33
CA PRO A 134 7.87 -14.12 2.72
C PRO A 134 7.60 -15.59 2.34
N GLY A 135 8.06 -16.00 1.15
CA GLY A 135 7.97 -17.38 0.66
C GLY A 135 6.58 -17.82 0.14
N ARG A 136 5.68 -16.86 -0.11
CA ARG A 136 4.35 -17.09 -0.68
C ARG A 136 4.18 -16.42 -2.03
#